data_AF-A0A136KGY1-F1
#
_entry.id   AF-A0A136KGY1-F1
#
_cell.length_a   1.000
_cell.length_b   1.000
_cell.length_c   1.000
_cell.angle_alpha   90.00
_cell.angle_beta   90.00
_cell.angle_gamma   90.00
#
_symmetry.space_group_name_H-M   'P 1'
#
loop_
_entity.id
_entity.type
_entity.pdbx_description
1 polymer ?
#
loop_
_entity_poly.entity_id
_entity_poly.type
_entity_poly.pdbx_seq_one_letter_code
_entity_poly.pdbx_strand_id
1 'polypeptide(L)'
;MIDYATILDQHLKILKNLQYDSGLFAASSKSVSTGYDKSWLRDNFYECLAFHVLGDNATVEKTYDALLRILLKHEAKIDHAIHHKPIFRHEYIHARFHPETFEEFWEEWGNKQNDSIGAILYQIGELEVKKPGSLLEGESQIRIVNKLIKYLASIEYWHDQDSGMWEENEEVHASSVGAVLAGLISVKRIKSLEVPDYLIERGKEALNELLPRESQGKFVDLAQLSLIYPYNVVDDEMRTRILEHLEYHLLRERGVIRYKKRLLLQQKPRRL
;
A
#
# COMPACT_ATOMS: atom_id res chain seq x y z
N MET A 1 -5.47 26.17 23.71
CA MET A 1 -4.88 26.22 22.36
C MET A 1 -4.10 24.94 22.20
N ILE A 2 -4.32 24.20 21.12
CA ILE A 2 -3.57 22.97 20.86
C ILE A 2 -2.16 23.38 20.42
N ASP A 3 -1.12 22.91 21.12
CA ASP A 3 0.26 23.09 20.68
C ASP A 3 0.64 21.97 19.70
N TYR A 4 0.73 22.32 18.42
CA TYR A 4 1.08 21.37 17.37
C TYR A 4 2.48 20.79 17.54
N ALA A 5 3.43 21.52 18.15
CA ALA A 5 4.77 20.99 18.38
C ALA A 5 4.74 19.85 19.41
N THR A 6 4.06 20.06 20.54
CA THR A 6 3.84 19.00 21.54
C THR A 6 3.14 17.78 20.96
N ILE A 7 2.12 17.98 20.11
CA ILE A 7 1.43 16.86 19.43
C ILE A 7 2.40 16.12 18.51
N LEU A 8 3.14 16.82 17.66
CA LEU A 8 4.10 16.21 16.75
C LEU A 8 5.13 15.36 17.52
N ASP A 9 5.71 15.90 18.59
CA ASP A 9 6.67 15.18 19.43
C ASP A 9 6.06 13.92 20.06
N GLN A 10 4.82 14.01 20.55
CA GLN A 10 4.10 12.88 21.11
C GLN A 10 3.86 11.79 20.06
N HIS A 11 3.38 12.16 18.87
CA HIS A 11 3.11 11.21 17.79
C HIS A 11 4.40 10.57 17.25
N LEU A 12 5.48 11.33 17.11
CA LEU A 12 6.78 10.78 16.71
C LEU A 12 7.33 9.79 17.72
N LYS A 13 7.17 10.07 19.02
CA LYS A 13 7.55 9.12 20.07
C LYS A 13 6.74 7.82 19.98
N ILE A 14 5.45 7.90 19.68
CA ILE A 14 4.59 6.72 19.48
C ILE A 14 5.10 5.91 18.28
N LEU A 15 5.28 6.55 17.11
CA LEU A 15 5.75 5.86 15.90
C LEU A 15 7.12 5.20 16.11
N LYS A 16 8.08 5.91 16.72
CA LYS A 16 9.41 5.34 17.03
C LYS A 16 9.34 4.12 17.93
N ASN A 17 8.40 4.07 18.87
CA ASN A 17 8.20 2.91 19.73
C ASN A 17 7.59 1.70 18.99
N LEU A 18 6.92 1.91 17.85
CA LEU A 18 6.40 0.84 17.00
C LEU A 18 7.49 0.19 16.14
N GLN A 19 8.57 0.90 15.83
CA GLN A 19 9.68 0.35 15.04
C GLN A 19 10.42 -0.75 15.82
N TYR A 20 10.69 -1.88 15.17
CA TYR A 20 11.56 -2.94 15.66
C TYR A 20 13.01 -2.66 15.29
N ASP A 21 13.95 -3.36 15.94
CA ASP A 21 15.37 -3.22 15.66
C ASP A 21 15.71 -3.58 14.21
N SER A 22 14.95 -4.48 13.60
CA SER A 22 15.03 -4.83 12.18
C SER A 22 14.76 -3.66 11.24
N GLY A 23 14.02 -2.63 11.67
CA GLY A 23 13.57 -1.50 10.86
C GLY A 23 12.08 -1.50 10.54
N LEU A 24 11.41 -2.65 10.65
CA LEU A 24 9.98 -2.76 10.40
C LEU A 24 9.16 -2.17 11.54
N PHE A 25 7.99 -1.64 11.24
CA PHE A 25 7.06 -1.12 12.22
C PHE A 25 5.97 -2.15 12.56
N ALA A 26 5.53 -2.13 13.82
CA ALA A 26 4.34 -2.85 14.26
C ALA A 26 3.08 -2.08 13.85
N ALA A 27 2.06 -2.76 13.32
CA ALA A 27 0.77 -2.11 13.01
C ALA A 27 0.05 -1.56 14.26
N SER A 28 0.40 -2.05 15.45
CA SER A 28 -0.15 -1.56 16.72
C SER A 28 0.82 -1.81 17.88
N SER A 29 0.44 -1.39 19.10
CA SER A 29 1.29 -1.55 20.29
C SER A 29 1.81 -2.98 20.47
N LYS A 30 3.11 -3.14 20.71
CA LYS A 30 3.74 -4.45 20.94
C LYS A 30 3.29 -5.16 22.22
N SER A 31 2.53 -4.48 23.08
CA SER A 31 2.08 -4.99 24.38
C SER A 31 0.68 -5.61 24.40
N VAL A 32 -0.06 -5.59 23.27
CA VAL A 32 -1.41 -6.20 23.24
C VAL A 32 -1.31 -7.72 23.15
N SER A 33 -2.06 -8.40 24.02
CA SER A 33 -2.15 -9.86 24.13
C SER A 33 -2.85 -10.56 22.95
N THR A 34 -3.16 -9.84 21.87
CA THR A 34 -3.77 -10.42 20.66
C THR A 34 -2.80 -11.31 19.87
N GLY A 35 -1.54 -11.44 20.31
CA GLY A 35 -0.67 -12.57 19.95
C GLY A 35 -0.04 -12.50 18.57
N TYR A 36 0.04 -11.32 17.97
CA TYR A 36 0.58 -11.16 16.62
C TYR A 36 1.55 -10.00 16.52
N ASP A 37 2.84 -10.31 16.64
CA ASP A 37 3.94 -9.48 16.14
C ASP A 37 3.89 -9.51 14.60
N LYS A 38 2.97 -8.73 14.02
CA LYS A 38 2.75 -8.65 12.57
C LYS A 38 3.11 -7.26 12.07
N SER A 39 3.93 -7.23 11.04
CA SER A 39 4.29 -6.01 10.30
C SER A 39 3.69 -6.07 8.91
N TRP A 40 2.87 -5.08 8.55
CA TRP A 40 2.24 -5.00 7.23
C TRP A 40 3.12 -4.20 6.28
N LEU A 41 3.24 -4.66 5.03
CA LEU A 41 3.94 -3.92 3.98
C LEU A 41 3.37 -2.51 3.80
N ARG A 42 2.04 -2.39 3.75
CA ARG A 42 1.33 -1.11 3.62
C ARG A 42 1.56 -0.19 4.83
N ASP A 43 1.47 -0.72 6.04
CA ASP A 43 1.56 0.09 7.26
C ASP A 43 2.96 0.72 7.37
N ASN A 44 4.02 -0.05 7.08
CA ASN A 44 5.39 0.49 7.01
C ASN A 44 5.51 1.68 6.05
N PHE A 45 4.81 1.66 4.91
CA PHE A 45 4.79 2.79 3.98
C PHE A 45 4.15 4.04 4.61
N TYR A 46 2.96 3.90 5.19
CA TYR A 46 2.25 5.05 5.79
C TYR A 46 2.93 5.56 7.06
N GLU A 47 3.56 4.70 7.85
CA GLU A 47 4.36 5.10 9.01
C GLU A 47 5.65 5.82 8.59
N CYS A 48 6.32 5.34 7.53
CA CYS A 48 7.47 6.02 6.94
C CYS A 48 7.12 7.39 6.36
N LEU A 49 5.88 7.61 5.91
CA LEU A 49 5.47 8.88 5.30
C LEU A 49 5.69 10.07 6.24
N ALA A 50 5.43 9.90 7.55
CA ALA A 50 5.69 10.95 8.54
C ALA A 50 7.19 11.29 8.64
N PHE A 51 8.05 10.27 8.70
CA PHE A 51 9.50 10.45 8.77
C PHE A 51 10.08 11.02 7.46
N HIS A 52 9.53 10.59 6.32
CA HIS A 52 9.89 11.12 5.01
C HIS A 52 9.60 12.63 4.91
N VAL A 53 8.39 13.05 5.30
CA VAL A 53 7.97 14.47 5.31
C VAL A 53 8.87 15.32 6.22
N LEU A 54 9.28 14.76 7.37
CA LEU A 54 10.16 15.44 8.32
C LEU A 54 11.65 15.37 7.95
N GLY A 55 12.00 14.64 6.88
CA GLY A 55 13.38 14.49 6.42
C GLY A 55 14.23 13.52 7.24
N ASP A 56 13.63 12.68 8.09
CA ASP A 56 14.33 11.60 8.82
C ASP A 56 14.58 10.42 7.88
N ASN A 57 15.51 10.61 6.94
CA ASN A 57 15.84 9.61 5.93
C ASN A 57 16.47 8.34 6.56
N ALA A 58 17.12 8.45 7.73
CA ALA A 58 17.75 7.29 8.36
C ALA A 58 16.70 6.27 8.82
N THR A 59 15.60 6.74 9.43
CA THR A 59 14.48 5.87 9.81
C THR A 59 13.85 5.22 8.58
N VAL A 60 13.61 6.00 7.52
CA VAL A 60 12.99 5.50 6.29
C VAL A 60 13.90 4.51 5.55
N GLU A 61 15.18 4.84 5.33
CA GLU A 61 16.15 3.95 4.67
C GLU A 61 16.29 2.62 5.43
N LYS A 62 16.33 2.66 6.77
CA LYS A 62 16.35 1.44 7.61
C LYS A 62 15.12 0.56 7.39
N THR A 63 13.92 1.14 7.34
CA THR A 63 12.70 0.39 7.11
C THR A 63 12.67 -0.21 5.70
N TYR A 64 13.09 0.54 4.69
CA TYR A 64 13.10 0.06 3.30
C TYR A 64 14.17 -1.01 3.04
N ASP A 65 15.33 -0.95 3.71
CA ASP A 65 16.29 -2.06 3.73
C ASP A 65 15.64 -3.34 4.28
N ALA A 66 14.91 -3.24 5.39
CA ALA A 66 14.21 -4.38 5.99
C ALA A 66 13.15 -4.97 5.05
N LEU A 67 12.37 -4.11 4.37
CA LEU A 67 11.39 -4.54 3.37
C LEU A 67 12.05 -5.24 2.18
N LEU A 68 13.17 -4.72 1.66
CA LEU A 68 13.93 -5.38 0.59
C LEU A 68 14.49 -6.73 1.03
N ARG A 69 14.94 -6.85 2.30
CA ARG A 69 15.38 -8.12 2.88
C ARG A 69 14.26 -9.14 3.02
N ILE A 70 13.04 -8.73 3.36
CA ILE A 70 11.86 -9.61 3.30
C ILE A 70 11.69 -10.15 1.87
N LEU A 71 11.67 -9.26 0.88
CA LEU A 71 11.40 -9.63 -0.51
C LEU A 71 12.49 -10.56 -1.06
N LEU A 72 13.76 -10.30 -0.72
CA LEU A 72 14.89 -11.16 -1.06
C LEU A 72 14.79 -12.54 -0.39
N LYS A 73 14.35 -12.60 0.87
CA LYS A 73 14.15 -13.87 1.58
C LYS A 73 13.10 -14.75 0.89
N HIS A 74 12.04 -14.13 0.37
CA HIS A 74 10.94 -14.81 -0.32
C HIS A 74 11.05 -14.76 -1.85
N GLU A 75 12.26 -14.52 -2.38
CA GLU A 75 12.51 -14.32 -3.81
C GLU A 75 12.04 -15.50 -4.67
N ALA A 76 12.19 -16.74 -4.19
CA ALA A 76 11.75 -17.94 -4.90
C ALA A 76 10.23 -17.98 -5.13
N LYS A 77 9.44 -17.45 -4.19
CA LYS A 77 7.98 -17.35 -4.31
C LYS A 77 7.60 -16.28 -5.35
N ILE A 78 8.31 -15.16 -5.35
CA ILE A 78 8.13 -14.09 -6.35
C ILE A 78 8.48 -14.63 -7.74
N ASP A 79 9.58 -15.39 -7.87
CA ASP A 79 9.94 -16.05 -9.12
C ASP A 79 8.84 -17.01 -9.59
N HIS A 80 8.29 -17.82 -8.69
CA HIS A 80 7.18 -18.71 -9.04
C HIS A 80 5.99 -17.92 -9.60
N ALA A 81 5.59 -16.84 -8.93
CA ALA A 81 4.48 -15.97 -9.34
C ALA A 81 4.73 -15.21 -10.66
N ILE A 82 5.99 -14.93 -11.01
CA ILE A 82 6.37 -14.35 -12.31
C ILE A 82 6.16 -15.37 -13.44
N HIS A 83 6.57 -16.63 -13.22
CA HIS A 83 6.48 -17.68 -14.24
C HIS A 83 5.07 -18.30 -14.34
N HIS A 84 4.34 -18.33 -13.22
CA HIS A 84 3.01 -18.90 -13.12
C HIS A 84 2.11 -17.89 -12.43
N LYS A 85 1.19 -17.28 -13.19
CA LYS A 85 0.22 -16.33 -12.64
C LYS A 85 -0.48 -16.96 -11.43
N PRO A 86 -0.33 -16.40 -10.21
CA PRO A 86 -0.93 -16.92 -8.99
C PRO A 86 -2.44 -17.17 -9.13
N ILE A 87 -2.87 -18.37 -8.77
CA ILE A 87 -4.29 -18.77 -8.74
C ILE A 87 -4.80 -18.75 -7.30
N PHE A 88 -3.96 -19.16 -6.36
CA PHE A 88 -4.30 -19.24 -4.94
C PHE A 88 -3.69 -18.07 -4.16
N ARG A 89 -4.41 -17.59 -3.13
CA ARG A 89 -3.99 -16.44 -2.29
C ARG A 89 -2.58 -16.57 -1.71
N HIS A 90 -2.17 -17.78 -1.34
CA HIS A 90 -0.86 -18.02 -0.74
C HIS A 90 0.29 -17.92 -1.74
N GLU A 91 0.03 -17.92 -3.05
CA GLU A 91 1.03 -17.77 -4.10
C GLU A 91 1.38 -16.28 -4.36
N TYR A 92 0.49 -15.36 -3.98
CA TYR A 92 0.75 -13.92 -4.01
C TYR A 92 1.76 -13.52 -2.93
N ILE A 93 2.46 -12.40 -3.14
CA ILE A 93 3.31 -11.80 -2.11
C ILE A 93 2.45 -11.54 -0.87
N HIS A 94 2.88 -12.08 0.27
CA HIS A 94 2.12 -11.97 1.52
C HIS A 94 2.10 -10.51 2.00
N ALA A 95 0.99 -10.06 2.58
CA ALA A 95 0.85 -8.66 3.01
C ALA A 95 1.58 -8.37 4.34
N ARG A 96 1.89 -9.41 5.12
CA ARG A 96 2.31 -9.34 6.52
C ARG A 96 3.50 -10.25 6.81
N PHE A 97 4.45 -9.77 7.60
CA PHE A 97 5.64 -10.54 7.96
C PHE A 97 5.94 -10.41 9.44
N HIS A 98 6.59 -11.43 9.98
CA HIS A 98 7.12 -11.34 11.34
C HIS A 98 8.22 -10.27 11.36
N PRO A 99 8.16 -9.26 12.25
CA PRO A 99 9.01 -8.08 12.17
C PRO A 99 10.49 -8.38 12.39
N GLU A 100 10.82 -9.45 13.12
CA GLU A 100 12.21 -9.82 13.41
C GLU A 100 12.76 -10.92 12.50
N THR A 101 12.00 -12.00 12.28
CA THR A 101 12.45 -13.16 11.48
C THR A 101 12.17 -13.00 10.00
N PHE A 102 11.29 -12.08 9.60
CA PHE A 102 10.80 -11.90 8.23
C PHE A 102 10.06 -13.12 7.65
N GLU A 103 9.56 -14.03 8.50
CA GLU A 103 8.72 -15.14 8.05
C GLU A 103 7.32 -14.67 7.64
N GLU A 104 6.75 -15.34 6.63
CA GLU A 104 5.33 -15.25 6.31
C GLU A 104 4.49 -15.98 7.38
N PHE A 105 3.21 -15.63 7.47
CA PHE A 105 2.26 -16.36 8.31
C PHE A 105 1.48 -17.37 7.46
N TRP A 106 1.22 -18.54 8.02
CA TRP A 106 0.44 -19.60 7.38
C TRP A 106 -1.07 -19.34 7.57
N GLU A 107 -1.56 -18.19 7.10
CA GLU A 107 -2.96 -17.76 7.19
C GLU A 107 -3.48 -17.31 5.82
N GLU A 108 -4.71 -17.66 5.47
CA GLU A 108 -5.33 -17.23 4.21
C GLU A 108 -5.90 -15.80 4.26
N TRP A 109 -6.02 -15.22 5.46
CA TRP A 109 -6.68 -13.94 5.66
C TRP A 109 -5.85 -12.76 5.16
N GLY A 110 -6.51 -11.86 4.42
CA GLY A 110 -5.96 -10.56 4.03
C GLY A 110 -4.78 -10.62 3.07
N ASN A 111 -4.57 -11.74 2.36
CA ASN A 111 -3.58 -11.82 1.29
C ASN A 111 -4.06 -11.10 0.03
N LYS A 112 -3.20 -11.02 -0.99
CA LYS A 112 -3.50 -10.37 -2.27
C LYS A 112 -3.83 -8.89 -2.10
N GLN A 113 -2.79 -8.10 -1.82
CA GLN A 113 -2.85 -6.65 -1.60
C GLN A 113 -1.87 -5.94 -2.54
N ASN A 114 -2.33 -5.64 -3.75
CA ASN A 114 -1.46 -5.09 -4.79
C ASN A 114 -1.07 -3.63 -4.50
N ASP A 115 -1.92 -2.92 -3.75
CA ASP A 115 -1.65 -1.58 -3.20
C ASP A 115 -0.33 -1.53 -2.43
N SER A 116 -0.05 -2.55 -1.61
CA SER A 116 1.16 -2.59 -0.78
C SER A 116 2.45 -2.66 -1.60
N ILE A 117 2.44 -3.40 -2.71
CA ILE A 117 3.59 -3.49 -3.63
C ILE A 117 3.77 -2.17 -4.37
N GLY A 118 2.68 -1.56 -4.83
CA GLY A 118 2.69 -0.23 -5.43
C GLY A 118 3.25 0.85 -4.50
N ALA A 119 2.80 0.86 -3.24
CA ALA A 119 3.26 1.77 -2.20
C ALA A 119 4.78 1.65 -1.92
N ILE A 120 5.28 0.42 -1.85
CA ILE A 120 6.71 0.17 -1.67
C ILE A 120 7.51 0.69 -2.86
N LEU A 121 7.10 0.35 -4.09
CA LEU A 121 7.77 0.84 -5.30
C LEU A 121 7.75 2.38 -5.35
N TYR A 122 6.62 3.00 -5.01
CA TYR A 122 6.49 4.45 -5.00
C TYR A 122 7.55 5.09 -4.12
N GLN A 123 7.67 4.65 -2.87
CA GLN A 123 8.63 5.24 -1.93
C GLN A 123 10.09 4.90 -2.26
N ILE A 124 10.38 3.69 -2.79
CA ILE A 124 11.72 3.37 -3.32
C ILE A 124 12.11 4.39 -4.40
N GLY A 125 11.21 4.65 -5.35
CA GLY A 125 11.46 5.62 -6.40
C GLY A 125 11.66 7.05 -5.88
N GLU A 126 10.89 7.49 -4.90
CA GLU A 126 11.06 8.81 -4.28
C GLU A 126 12.41 8.93 -3.53
N LEU A 127 12.84 7.88 -2.83
CA LEU A 127 14.11 7.86 -2.11
C LEU A 127 15.31 7.86 -3.06
N GLU A 128 15.28 7.04 -4.10
CA GLU A 128 16.34 6.94 -5.09
C GLU A 128 16.46 8.19 -5.98
N VAL A 129 15.36 8.87 -6.28
CA VAL A 129 15.41 10.17 -6.97
C VAL A 129 16.05 11.23 -6.09
N LYS A 130 15.72 11.24 -4.79
CA LYS A 130 16.27 12.20 -3.82
C LYS A 130 17.75 11.94 -3.51
N LYS A 131 18.14 10.67 -3.39
CA LYS A 131 19.50 10.22 -3.06
C LYS A 131 19.76 8.89 -3.80
N PRO A 132 20.30 8.94 -5.02
CA PRO A 132 20.62 7.75 -5.80
C PRO A 132 21.58 6.81 -5.06
N GLY A 133 21.28 5.52 -5.06
CA GLY A 133 22.05 4.49 -4.35
C GLY A 133 21.79 4.43 -2.84
N SER A 134 20.74 5.08 -2.33
CA SER A 134 20.37 5.00 -0.90
C SER A 134 19.82 3.62 -0.51
N LEU A 135 19.11 2.97 -1.44
CA LEU A 135 18.54 1.64 -1.30
C LEU A 135 19.05 0.69 -2.39
N LEU A 136 19.26 1.20 -3.61
CA LEU A 136 19.56 0.40 -4.80
C LEU A 136 21.04 0.47 -5.20
N GLU A 137 21.94 0.25 -4.24
CA GLU A 137 23.38 0.21 -4.50
C GLU A 137 23.84 -1.16 -5.05
N GLY A 138 23.23 -2.26 -4.57
CA GLY A 138 23.63 -3.63 -4.90
C GLY A 138 22.79 -4.30 -5.99
N GLU A 139 23.39 -5.27 -6.67
CA GLU A 139 22.72 -6.07 -7.70
C GLU A 139 21.49 -6.81 -7.16
N SER A 140 21.52 -7.26 -5.91
CA SER A 140 20.39 -7.96 -5.30
C SER A 140 19.18 -7.04 -5.09
N GLN A 141 19.39 -5.80 -4.64
CA GLN A 141 18.30 -4.83 -4.46
C GLN A 141 17.70 -4.42 -5.82
N ILE A 142 18.55 -4.16 -6.82
CA ILE A 142 18.10 -3.86 -8.19
C ILE A 142 17.31 -5.04 -8.76
N ARG A 143 17.81 -6.28 -8.57
CA ARG A 143 17.17 -7.50 -9.05
C ARG A 143 15.79 -7.70 -8.43
N ILE A 144 15.67 -7.58 -7.11
CA ILE A 144 14.39 -7.84 -6.44
C ILE A 144 13.34 -6.78 -6.80
N VAL A 145 13.71 -5.51 -6.97
CA VAL A 145 12.78 -4.47 -7.43
C VAL A 145 12.33 -4.71 -8.87
N ASN A 146 13.24 -5.12 -9.77
CA ASN A 146 12.86 -5.56 -11.12
C ASN A 146 11.91 -6.77 -11.10
N LYS A 147 12.09 -7.70 -10.16
CA LYS A 147 11.16 -8.82 -9.97
C LYS A 147 9.78 -8.37 -9.49
N LEU A 148 9.68 -7.35 -8.64
CA LEU A 148 8.37 -6.77 -8.27
C LEU A 148 7.64 -6.20 -9.49
N ILE A 149 8.35 -5.51 -10.39
CA ILE A 149 7.77 -4.98 -11.63
C ILE A 149 7.27 -6.13 -12.52
N LYS A 150 8.07 -7.20 -12.67
CA LYS A 150 7.69 -8.41 -13.42
C LYS A 150 6.51 -9.16 -12.78
N TYR A 151 6.43 -9.18 -11.46
CA TYR A 151 5.33 -9.76 -10.71
C TYR A 151 4.03 -8.99 -10.98
N LEU A 152 4.05 -7.65 -10.91
CA LEU A 152 2.89 -6.81 -11.24
C LEU A 152 2.43 -7.01 -12.70
N ALA A 153 3.37 -7.29 -13.61
CA ALA A 153 3.07 -7.66 -14.98
C ALA A 153 2.43 -9.05 -15.10
N SER A 154 2.91 -10.07 -14.37
CA SER A 154 2.40 -11.43 -14.46
C SER A 154 0.98 -11.57 -13.90
N ILE A 155 0.66 -10.83 -12.83
CA ILE A 155 -0.70 -10.78 -12.29
C ILE A 155 -1.63 -9.90 -13.14
N GLU A 156 -1.06 -9.01 -13.98
CA GLU A 156 -1.79 -7.98 -14.72
C GLU A 156 -2.61 -7.10 -13.76
N TYR A 157 -1.90 -6.39 -12.89
CA TYR A 157 -2.45 -5.67 -11.73
C TYR A 157 -3.64 -4.73 -12.02
N TRP A 158 -3.81 -4.29 -13.27
CA TRP A 158 -4.90 -3.40 -13.70
C TRP A 158 -6.26 -4.10 -13.80
N HIS A 159 -6.30 -5.43 -13.76
CA HIS A 159 -7.55 -6.20 -13.76
C HIS A 159 -7.60 -7.27 -12.66
N ASP A 160 -6.49 -7.52 -11.98
CA ASP A 160 -6.43 -8.51 -10.90
C ASP A 160 -7.16 -8.00 -9.66
N GLN A 161 -8.15 -8.77 -9.21
CA GLN A 161 -8.97 -8.40 -8.05
C GLN A 161 -8.19 -8.61 -6.76
N ASP A 162 -8.08 -7.61 -5.90
CA ASP A 162 -7.31 -7.69 -4.66
C ASP A 162 -8.20 -7.36 -3.45
N SER A 163 -7.74 -7.66 -2.24
CA SER A 163 -8.54 -7.38 -1.03
C SER A 163 -8.61 -5.90 -0.65
N GLY A 164 -7.93 -5.03 -1.41
CA GLY A 164 -7.83 -3.59 -1.17
C GLY A 164 -7.21 -3.22 0.17
N MET A 165 -7.18 -1.92 0.46
CA MET A 165 -6.58 -1.35 1.68
C MET A 165 -7.19 -1.87 3.00
N TRP A 166 -8.42 -2.41 2.94
CA TRP A 166 -9.18 -2.83 4.12
C TRP A 166 -9.22 -4.35 4.34
N GLU A 167 -8.56 -5.13 3.49
CA GLU A 167 -8.48 -6.59 3.60
C GLU A 167 -9.85 -7.30 3.48
N GLU A 168 -10.68 -6.81 2.57
CA GLU A 168 -12.06 -7.26 2.41
C GLU A 168 -12.24 -7.98 1.06
N ASN A 169 -13.45 -7.90 0.48
CA ASN A 169 -13.80 -8.57 -0.77
C ASN A 169 -12.78 -8.28 -1.87
N GLU A 170 -12.42 -9.32 -2.62
CA GLU A 170 -11.55 -9.19 -3.78
C GLU A 170 -12.30 -8.48 -4.91
N GLU A 171 -11.85 -7.27 -5.25
CA GLU A 171 -12.38 -6.45 -6.34
C GLU A 171 -11.21 -5.70 -6.99
N VAL A 172 -11.40 -5.16 -8.19
CA VAL A 172 -10.43 -4.20 -8.73
C VAL A 172 -10.67 -2.86 -8.03
N HIS A 173 -9.75 -2.49 -7.15
CA HIS A 173 -9.79 -1.27 -6.35
C HIS A 173 -9.02 -0.14 -7.03
N ALA A 174 -9.66 1.03 -7.19
CA ALA A 174 -9.04 2.23 -7.74
C ALA A 174 -7.83 2.65 -6.90
N SER A 175 -7.93 2.59 -5.57
CA SER A 175 -6.81 2.85 -4.66
C SER A 175 -5.61 1.91 -4.89
N SER A 176 -5.84 0.62 -5.12
CA SER A 176 -4.79 -0.35 -5.43
C SER A 176 -4.16 -0.12 -6.80
N VAL A 177 -4.97 0.04 -7.85
CA VAL A 177 -4.47 0.33 -9.21
C VAL A 177 -3.67 1.63 -9.23
N GLY A 178 -4.15 2.66 -8.54
CA GLY A 178 -3.47 3.95 -8.44
C GLY A 178 -2.16 3.89 -7.66
N ALA A 179 -2.09 3.11 -6.58
CA ALA A 179 -0.85 2.87 -5.84
C ALA A 179 0.21 2.20 -6.72
N VAL A 180 -0.17 1.17 -7.50
CA VAL A 180 0.73 0.50 -8.43
C VAL A 180 1.16 1.44 -9.56
N LEU A 181 0.23 2.17 -10.16
CA LEU A 181 0.52 3.16 -11.19
C LEU A 181 1.54 4.19 -10.70
N ALA A 182 1.33 4.74 -9.50
CA ALA A 182 2.25 5.66 -8.85
C ALA A 182 3.63 5.03 -8.64
N GLY A 183 3.66 3.79 -8.16
CA GLY A 183 4.89 3.03 -7.96
C GLY A 183 5.69 2.85 -9.23
N LEU A 184 5.05 2.41 -10.31
CA LEU A 184 5.69 2.22 -11.62
C LEU A 184 6.20 3.53 -12.21
N ILE A 185 5.42 4.61 -12.15
CA ILE A 185 5.87 5.95 -12.58
C ILE A 185 7.08 6.40 -11.77
N SER A 186 7.05 6.17 -10.46
CA SER A 186 8.10 6.59 -9.54
C SER A 186 9.43 5.90 -9.84
N VAL A 187 9.42 4.57 -9.95
CA VAL A 187 10.64 3.77 -10.19
C VAL A 187 11.14 3.81 -11.63
N LYS A 188 10.30 4.14 -12.61
CA LYS A 188 10.71 4.34 -14.01
C LYS A 188 11.78 5.43 -14.19
N ARG A 189 11.91 6.34 -13.22
CA ARG A 189 12.94 7.38 -13.22
C ARG A 189 14.35 6.85 -12.91
N ILE A 190 14.46 5.61 -12.43
CA ILE A 190 15.72 4.97 -12.05
C ILE A 190 16.24 4.12 -13.22
N LYS A 191 17.43 4.46 -13.74
CA LYS A 191 18.00 3.84 -14.95
C LYS A 191 18.24 2.33 -14.86
N SER A 192 18.50 1.80 -13.65
CA SER A 192 18.77 0.39 -13.42
C SER A 192 17.49 -0.47 -13.32
N LEU A 193 16.31 0.14 -13.40
CA LEU A 193 15.03 -0.55 -13.32
C LEU A 193 14.33 -0.55 -14.68
N GLU A 194 13.80 -1.71 -15.05
CA GLU A 194 13.12 -1.94 -16.32
C GLU A 194 11.60 -1.87 -16.10
N VAL A 195 11.01 -0.71 -16.40
CA VAL A 195 9.55 -0.52 -16.34
C VAL A 195 8.97 -0.47 -17.75
N PRO A 196 8.28 -1.52 -18.22
CA PRO A 196 7.60 -1.49 -19.50
C PRO A 196 6.50 -0.42 -19.56
N ASP A 197 6.47 0.36 -20.63
CA ASP A 197 5.53 1.47 -20.82
C ASP A 197 4.07 1.03 -20.75
N TYR A 198 3.78 -0.14 -21.33
CA TYR A 198 2.41 -0.69 -21.35
C TYR A 198 1.85 -0.92 -19.94
N LEU A 199 2.68 -1.19 -18.92
CA LEU A 199 2.19 -1.35 -17.55
C LEU A 199 1.61 -0.04 -17.02
N ILE A 200 2.24 1.10 -17.34
CA ILE A 200 1.77 2.42 -16.95
C ILE A 200 0.52 2.80 -17.75
N GLU A 201 0.51 2.52 -19.06
CA GLU A 201 -0.64 2.78 -19.93
C GLU A 201 -1.88 2.01 -19.47
N ARG A 202 -1.74 0.71 -19.22
CA ARG A 202 -2.83 -0.14 -18.69
C ARG A 202 -3.33 0.31 -17.32
N GLY A 203 -2.42 0.73 -16.44
CA GLY A 203 -2.80 1.29 -15.15
C GLY A 203 -3.63 2.57 -15.26
N LYS A 204 -3.25 3.47 -16.17
CA LYS A 204 -4.01 4.70 -16.45
C LYS A 204 -5.38 4.40 -17.03
N GLU A 205 -5.45 3.49 -18.01
CA GLU A 205 -6.71 3.05 -18.62
C GLU A 205 -7.66 2.50 -17.55
N ALA A 206 -7.21 1.52 -16.76
CA ALA A 206 -8.03 0.91 -15.71
C ALA A 206 -8.44 1.90 -14.61
N LEU A 207 -7.54 2.78 -14.18
CA LEU A 207 -7.86 3.80 -13.18
C LEU A 207 -8.93 4.77 -13.70
N ASN A 208 -8.83 5.21 -14.95
CA ASN A 208 -9.82 6.08 -15.58
C ASN A 208 -11.19 5.38 -15.75
N GLU A 209 -11.21 4.07 -16.02
CA GLU A 209 -12.44 3.29 -16.13
C GLU A 209 -13.13 3.08 -14.77
N LEU A 210 -12.36 2.89 -13.69
CA LEU A 210 -12.87 2.72 -12.34
C LEU A 210 -13.44 4.02 -11.76
N LEU A 211 -12.71 5.11 -11.95
CA LEU A 211 -13.05 6.39 -11.32
C LEU A 211 -14.36 6.98 -11.87
N PRO A 212 -15.15 7.67 -11.02
CA PRO A 212 -14.83 8.11 -9.66
C PRO A 212 -15.12 7.06 -8.56
N ARG A 213 -15.43 5.81 -8.91
CA ARG A 213 -15.72 4.77 -7.93
C ARG A 213 -14.44 4.19 -7.34
N GLU A 214 -14.54 3.62 -6.14
CA GLU A 214 -13.45 2.82 -5.60
C GLU A 214 -13.41 1.44 -6.27
N SER A 215 -14.56 0.78 -6.38
CA SER A 215 -14.64 -0.57 -6.95
C SER A 215 -16.07 -0.87 -7.42
N GLN A 216 -16.28 -2.10 -7.88
CA GLN A 216 -17.62 -2.61 -8.22
C GLN A 216 -18.58 -2.45 -7.03
N GLY A 217 -18.22 -2.97 -5.85
CA GLY A 217 -19.02 -2.94 -4.64
C GLY A 217 -18.99 -1.61 -3.88
N LYS A 218 -17.96 -0.78 -4.08
CA LYS A 218 -17.75 0.46 -3.31
C LYS A 218 -17.85 1.68 -4.22
N PHE A 219 -18.94 2.44 -4.06
CA PHE A 219 -19.11 3.71 -4.80
C PHE A 219 -18.13 4.78 -4.35
N VAL A 220 -17.88 4.89 -3.04
CA VAL A 220 -16.95 5.83 -2.42
C VAL A 220 -16.23 5.12 -1.29
N ASP A 221 -14.91 5.27 -1.21
CA ASP A 221 -14.08 4.73 -0.13
C ASP A 221 -12.98 5.73 0.24
N LEU A 222 -12.69 5.86 1.54
CA LEU A 222 -11.64 6.69 2.10
C LEU A 222 -10.27 6.38 1.50
N ALA A 223 -10.02 5.14 1.07
CA ALA A 223 -8.79 4.75 0.40
C ALA A 223 -8.51 5.56 -0.88
N GLN A 224 -9.53 6.13 -1.53
CA GLN A 224 -9.37 6.99 -2.71
C GLN A 224 -8.58 8.28 -2.41
N LEU A 225 -8.47 8.71 -1.14
CA LEU A 225 -7.60 9.83 -0.78
C LEU A 225 -6.12 9.54 -1.08
N SER A 226 -5.70 8.28 -1.09
CA SER A 226 -4.33 7.89 -1.45
C SER A 226 -3.96 8.30 -2.87
N LEU A 227 -4.94 8.33 -3.79
CA LEU A 227 -4.79 8.76 -5.18
C LEU A 227 -4.41 10.23 -5.31
N ILE A 228 -4.81 11.04 -4.31
CA ILE A 228 -4.50 12.46 -4.21
C ILE A 228 -3.18 12.65 -3.46
N TYR A 229 -3.07 12.08 -2.26
CA TYR A 229 -1.86 12.13 -1.45
C TYR A 229 -1.60 10.77 -0.79
N PRO A 230 -0.40 10.20 -0.91
CA PRO A 230 0.81 10.83 -1.46
C PRO A 230 0.96 10.72 -2.97
N TYR A 231 0.18 9.86 -3.64
CA TYR A 231 0.51 9.42 -5.00
C TYR A 231 0.32 10.48 -6.09
N ASN A 232 -0.64 11.39 -5.92
CA ASN A 232 -0.94 12.45 -6.88
C ASN A 232 -1.09 11.94 -8.33
N VAL A 233 -1.89 10.89 -8.52
CA VAL A 233 -2.09 10.18 -9.81
C VAL A 233 -3.40 10.55 -10.53
N VAL A 234 -4.16 11.49 -9.98
CA VAL A 234 -5.40 12.00 -10.57
C VAL A 234 -5.27 13.48 -10.88
N ASP A 235 -6.00 13.96 -11.90
CA ASP A 235 -6.07 15.38 -12.23
C ASP A 235 -6.94 16.18 -11.23
N ASP A 236 -6.94 17.51 -11.38
CA ASP A 236 -7.65 18.41 -10.46
C ASP A 236 -9.19 18.25 -10.52
N GLU A 237 -9.73 17.88 -11.69
CA GLU A 237 -11.17 17.64 -11.83
C GLU A 237 -11.57 16.39 -11.04
N MET A 238 -10.86 15.29 -11.26
CA MET A 238 -11.11 14.03 -10.57
C MET A 238 -10.82 14.13 -9.07
N ARG A 239 -9.77 14.85 -8.68
CA ARG A 239 -9.49 15.18 -7.27
C ARG A 239 -10.68 15.85 -6.60
N THR A 240 -11.23 16.89 -7.23
CA THR A 240 -12.42 17.61 -6.73
C THR A 240 -13.60 16.66 -6.56
N ARG A 241 -13.87 15.83 -7.57
CA ARG A 241 -14.97 14.85 -7.54
C ARG A 241 -14.80 13.81 -6.42
N ILE A 242 -13.58 13.29 -6.21
CA ILE A 242 -13.27 12.36 -5.12
C ILE A 242 -13.55 13.02 -3.76
N LEU A 243 -13.08 14.26 -3.56
CA LEU A 243 -13.29 14.98 -2.30
C LEU A 243 -14.78 15.25 -2.04
N GLU A 244 -15.52 15.73 -3.04
CA GLU A 244 -16.96 15.97 -2.92
C GLU A 244 -17.74 14.70 -2.56
N HIS A 245 -17.42 13.58 -3.23
CA HIS A 245 -18.02 12.29 -2.93
C HIS A 245 -17.69 11.81 -1.51
N LEU A 246 -16.42 11.93 -1.10
CA LEU A 246 -15.98 11.55 0.25
C LEU A 246 -16.65 12.39 1.34
N GLU A 247 -16.70 13.71 1.18
CA GLU A 247 -17.34 14.60 2.14
C GLU A 247 -18.84 14.30 2.24
N TYR A 248 -19.54 14.18 1.11
CA TYR A 248 -20.96 13.91 1.10
C TYR A 248 -21.32 12.52 1.68
N HIS A 249 -20.53 11.49 1.39
CA HIS A 249 -20.86 10.12 1.80
C HIS A 249 -20.24 9.72 3.15
N LEU A 250 -19.01 10.12 3.44
CA LEU A 250 -18.20 9.52 4.50
C LEU A 250 -17.96 10.46 5.70
N LEU A 251 -18.06 11.78 5.53
CA LEU A 251 -17.89 12.73 6.63
C LEU A 251 -19.00 12.56 7.69
N ARG A 252 -18.61 12.63 8.95
CA ARG A 252 -19.47 12.63 10.14
C ARG A 252 -19.05 13.80 11.02
N GLU A 253 -19.85 14.08 12.05
CA GLU A 253 -19.60 15.19 12.99
C GLU A 253 -18.18 15.19 13.58
N ARG A 254 -17.59 14.00 13.80
CA ARG A 254 -16.28 13.85 14.50
C ARG A 254 -15.25 13.02 13.75
N GLY A 255 -15.39 12.88 12.43
CA GLY A 255 -14.42 12.14 11.63
C GLY A 255 -14.99 11.64 10.32
N VAL A 256 -14.21 10.80 9.63
CA VAL A 256 -14.57 10.24 8.33
C VAL A 256 -14.57 8.71 8.46
N ILE A 257 -15.63 8.05 7.99
CA ILE A 257 -15.68 6.58 8.00
C ILE A 257 -15.01 6.01 6.74
N ARG A 258 -14.59 4.73 6.76
CA ARG A 258 -13.91 4.07 5.64
C ARG A 258 -14.76 4.02 4.36
N TYR A 259 -15.98 3.51 4.47
CA TYR A 259 -16.95 3.44 3.38
C TYR A 259 -18.36 3.16 3.94
N LYS A 260 -19.43 3.39 3.17
CA LYS A 260 -20.79 2.99 3.57
C LYS A 260 -20.98 1.50 3.33
N LYS A 261 -21.16 0.69 4.40
CA LYS A 261 -21.65 -0.68 4.23
C LYS A 261 -23.05 -0.65 3.63
N ARG A 262 -23.29 -1.44 2.59
CA ARG A 262 -24.66 -1.66 2.10
C ARG A 262 -25.42 -2.32 3.24
N LEU A 263 -26.33 -1.57 3.88
CA LEU A 263 -27.34 -2.20 4.73
C LEU A 263 -28.15 -3.08 3.78
N LEU A 264 -27.92 -4.41 3.81
CA LEU A 264 -28.97 -5.32 3.42
C LEU A 264 -30.17 -4.91 4.26
N LEU A 265 -31.22 -4.40 3.61
CA LEU A 265 -32.51 -4.20 4.24
C LEU A 265 -32.93 -5.55 4.80
N GLN A 266 -32.60 -5.81 6.07
CA GLN A 266 -33.41 -6.70 6.86
C GLN A 266 -34.77 -6.01 6.90
N GLN A 267 -35.68 -6.50 6.07
CA GLN A 267 -37.10 -6.22 6.19
C GLN A 267 -37.49 -6.60 7.62
N LYS A 268 -37.44 -5.65 8.55
CA LYS A 268 -38.23 -5.76 9.77
C LYS A 268 -39.67 -5.59 9.31
N PRO A 269 -40.55 -6.60 9.45
CA PRO A 269 -41.96 -6.39 9.18
C PRO A 269 -42.43 -5.28 10.12
N ARG A 270 -43.01 -4.23 9.54
CA ARG A 270 -43.81 -3.28 10.32
C ARG A 270 -44.90 -4.11 10.98
N ARG A 271 -44.82 -4.30 12.30
CA ARG A 271 -45.97 -4.75 13.06
C ARG A 271 -47.01 -3.64 12.99
N LEU A 272 -48.18 -4.01 12.48
CA LEU A 272 -49.42 -3.24 12.56
C LEU A 272 -49.77 -2.96 14.02
#